data_AF-A0A7D3VSY7-F1
#
_entry.id   AF-A0A7D3VSY7-F1
#
_cell.length_a   1.000
_cell.length_b   1.000
_cell.length_c   1.000
_cell.angle_alpha   90.00
_cell.angle_beta   90.00
_cell.angle_gamma   90.00
#
_symmetry.space_group_name_H-M   'P 1'
#
loop_
_entity.id
_entity.type
_entity.pdbx_description
1 polymer ?
#
loop_
_entity_poly.entity_id
_entity_poly.type
_entity_poly.pdbx_seq_one_letter_code
_entity_poly.pdbx_strand_id
1 'polypeptide(L)' 'MNDDEKRARIRDLDADISRLRAEVPAPSADATDFVDAGQNLAAREELAGQIEALENERRRLREELG' A
#
# COMPACT_ATOMS: atom_id res chain seq x y z
N MET A 1 -0.54 -21.15 10.21
CA MET A 1 -0.98 -20.91 8.83
C MET A 1 -0.32 -21.96 7.95
N ASN A 2 -1.11 -22.80 7.29
CA ASN A 2 -0.61 -23.77 6.31
C ASN A 2 -0.31 -23.07 4.96
N ASP A 3 0.30 -23.79 4.03
CA ASP A 3 0.74 -23.20 2.75
C ASP A 3 -0.42 -22.67 1.90
N ASP A 4 -1.58 -23.33 1.93
CA ASP A 4 -2.75 -22.90 1.17
C ASP A 4 -3.37 -21.64 1.74
N GLU A 5 -3.41 -21.52 3.07
CA GLU A 5 -3.80 -20.30 3.78
C GLU A 5 -2.82 -19.17 3.45
N LYS A 6 -1.51 -19.42 3.48
CA LYS A 6 -0.48 -18.42 3.10
C LYS A 6 -0.70 -17.93 1.66
N ARG A 7 -0.96 -18.83 0.71
CA ARG A 7 -1.28 -18.47 -0.68
C ARG A 7 -2.57 -17.68 -0.81
N ALA A 8 -3.60 -17.99 -0.02
CA ALA A 8 -4.83 -17.21 0.03
C ALA A 8 -4.55 -15.79 0.54
N ARG A 9 -3.82 -15.67 1.65
CA ARG A 9 -3.43 -14.38 2.21
C ARG A 9 -2.58 -13.55 1.26
N ILE A 10 -1.64 -14.16 0.53
CA ILE A 10 -0.87 -13.45 -0.50
C ILE A 10 -1.80 -12.86 -1.58
N ARG A 11 -2.83 -13.58 -2.01
CA ARG A 11 -3.81 -13.06 -2.98
C ARG A 11 -4.60 -11.88 -2.42
N ASP A 12 -5.01 -11.97 -1.15
CA ASP A 12 -5.73 -10.88 -0.48
C ASP A 12 -4.83 -9.64 -0.35
N LEU A 13 -3.56 -9.83 0.06
CA LEU A 13 -2.56 -8.76 0.14
C LEU A 13 -2.31 -8.12 -1.23
N ASP A 14 -2.19 -8.92 -2.29
CA ASP A 14 -2.01 -8.41 -3.66
C ASP A 14 -3.23 -7.55 -4.09
N ALA A 15 -4.45 -7.96 -3.74
CA ALA A 15 -5.67 -7.19 -4.02
C ALA A 15 -5.73 -5.87 -3.22
N ASP A 16 -5.41 -5.91 -1.93
CA ASP A 16 -5.39 -4.72 -1.08
C ASP A 16 -4.32 -3.72 -1.51
N ILE A 17 -3.10 -4.19 -1.82
CA ILE A 17 -2.03 -3.33 -2.36
C ILE A 17 -2.49 -2.67 -3.67
N SER A 18 -3.12 -3.43 -4.58
CA SER A 18 -3.61 -2.88 -5.84
C SER A 18 -4.68 -1.82 -5.62
N ARG A 19 -5.58 -2.02 -4.66
CA ARG A 19 -6.63 -1.06 -4.31
C ARG A 19 -6.03 0.21 -3.70
N LEU A 20 -5.16 0.09 -2.70
CA LEU A 20 -4.52 1.25 -2.06
C LEU A 20 -3.70 2.07 -3.06
N ARG A 21 -3.00 1.41 -3.99
CA ARG A 21 -2.26 2.11 -5.07
C ARG A 21 -3.17 2.91 -6.00
N ALA A 22 -4.40 2.47 -6.21
CA ALA A 22 -5.40 3.21 -6.99
C ALA A 22 -6.02 4.38 -6.19
N GLU A 23 -6.01 4.30 -4.86
CA GLU A 23 -6.50 5.33 -3.94
C GLU A 23 -5.45 6.43 -3.67
N VAL A 24 -4.16 6.22 -3.98
CA VAL A 24 -3.11 7.23 -3.81
C VAL A 24 -3.49 8.49 -4.60
N PRO A 25 -3.74 9.63 -3.92
CA PRO A 25 -4.16 10.84 -4.61
C PRO A 25 -3.02 11.36 -5.48
N ALA A 26 -3.39 11.93 -6.63
CA ALA A 26 -2.43 12.59 -7.50
C ALA A 26 -1.76 13.76 -6.74
N PRO A 27 -0.49 14.06 -7.00
CA PRO A 27 0.16 15.25 -6.46
C PRO A 27 -0.69 16.50 -6.76
N SER A 28 -0.80 17.43 -5.80
CA SER A 28 -1.45 18.72 -6.07
C SER A 28 -0.75 19.42 -7.24
N ALA A 29 -1.53 19.86 -8.22
CA ALA A 29 -1.03 20.61 -9.38
C ALA A 29 -0.86 22.10 -9.08
N ASP A 30 -1.48 22.58 -8.00
CA ASP A 30 -1.45 23.98 -7.64
C ASP A 30 -0.41 24.21 -6.53
N ALA A 31 0.80 24.58 -6.95
CA ALA A 31 1.93 24.82 -6.06
C ALA A 31 1.75 26.06 -5.17
N THR A 32 0.72 26.88 -5.42
CA THR A 32 0.43 28.07 -4.59
C THR A 32 -0.50 27.78 -3.41
N ASP A 33 -1.18 26.63 -3.40
CA ASP A 33 -1.98 26.18 -2.26
C ASP A 33 -1.17 25.25 -1.34
N PHE A 34 -0.45 25.86 -0.41
CA PHE A 34 0.41 25.13 0.53
C PHE A 34 -0.37 24.28 1.54
N VAL A 35 -1.63 24.63 1.86
CA VAL A 35 -2.45 23.86 2.81
C VAL A 35 -2.94 22.59 2.14
N ASP A 36 -3.51 22.71 0.94
CA ASP A 36 -3.98 21.55 0.17
C ASP A 36 -2.82 20.66 -0.27
N ALA A 37 -1.68 21.25 -0.63
CA ALA A 37 -0.45 20.48 -0.93
C ALA A 37 0.05 19.71 0.29
N GLY A 38 0.00 20.30 1.49
CA GLY A 38 0.39 19.64 2.73
C GLY A 38 -0.53 18.47 3.10
N GLN A 39 -1.84 18.65 2.97
CA GLN A 39 -2.83 17.58 3.18
C GLN A 39 -2.69 16.45 2.16
N ASN A 40 -2.46 16.79 0.89
CA ASN A 40 -2.21 15.83 -0.18
C ASN A 40 -0.95 14.99 0.10
N LEU A 41 0.15 15.64 0.52
CA LEU A 41 1.38 14.95 0.86
C LEU A 41 1.18 13.98 2.03
N ALA A 42 0.56 14.44 3.12
CA ALA A 42 0.31 13.62 4.29
C ALA A 42 -0.53 12.37 3.96
N ALA A 43 -1.59 12.53 3.15
CA ALA A 43 -2.41 11.41 2.70
C ALA A 43 -1.63 10.40 1.85
N ARG A 44 -0.72 10.88 0.98
CA ARG A 44 0.14 10.00 0.17
C ARG A 44 1.15 9.24 1.01
N GLU A 45 1.76 9.90 2.00
CA GLU A 45 2.71 9.26 2.91
C GLU A 45 2.03 8.21 3.79
N GLU A 46 0.82 8.48 4.27
CA GLU A 46 0.02 7.51 5.01
C GLU A 46 -0.27 6.26 4.18
N LEU A 47 -0.79 6.43 2.96
CA LEU A 47 -1.06 5.31 2.05
C LEU A 47 0.21 4.56 1.66
N ALA A 48 1.33 5.28 1.45
CA ALA A 48 2.61 4.66 1.15
C ALA A 48 3.10 3.76 2.30
N GLY A 49 2.99 4.22 3.55
CA GLY A 49 3.34 3.42 4.72
C GLY A 49 2.46 2.17 4.87
N GLN A 50 1.16 2.28 4.60
CA GLN A 50 0.25 1.13 4.58
C GLN A 50 0.63 0.12 3.50
N ILE A 51 0.90 0.58 2.27
CA ILE A 51 1.34 -0.27 1.16
C ILE A 51 2.65 -1.00 1.51
N GLU A 52 3.62 -0.29 2.07
CA GLU A 52 4.91 -0.88 2.46
C GLU A 52 4.74 -1.99 3.50
N ALA A 53 3.89 -1.80 4.51
CA ALA A 53 3.61 -2.82 5.52
C ALA A 53 3.02 -4.09 4.90
N LEU A 54 2.05 -3.95 3.99
CA LEU A 54 1.44 -5.08 3.29
C LEU A 54 2.43 -5.77 2.35
N GLU A 55 3.27 -5.01 1.65
CA GLU A 55 4.31 -5.56 0.78
C GLU A 55 5.36 -6.35 1.56
N ASN A 56 5.73 -5.87 2.75
CA ASN A 56 6.64 -6.57 3.64
C ASN A 56 6.03 -7.87 4.18
N GLU A 57 4.74 -7.87 4.56
CA GLU A 57 4.02 -9.10 4.95
C GLU A 57 4.00 -10.10 3.79
N ARG A 58 3.59 -9.65 2.60
CA ARG A 58 3.57 -10.47 1.38
C ARG A 58 4.94 -11.05 1.06
N ARG A 59 6.02 -10.27 1.20
CA ARG A 59 7.39 -10.73 0.96
C ARG A 59 7.76 -11.86 1.92
N ARG A 60 7.51 -11.68 3.23
CA ARG A 60 7.75 -12.70 4.25
C ARG A 60 6.98 -13.99 3.96
N LEU A 61 5.70 -13.90 3.62
CA LEU A 61 4.88 -15.07 3.30
C LEU A 61 5.39 -15.82 2.06
N ARG A 62 5.92 -15.10 1.07
CA ARG A 62 6.56 -15.72 -0.11
C ARG A 62 7.87 -16.42 0.26
N GLU A 63 8.72 -15.78 1.07
CA GLU A 63 9.95 -16.39 1.57
C GLU A 63 9.68 -17.67 2.39
N GLU A 64 8.60 -17.68 3.18
CA GLU A 64 8.19 -18.85 3.95
C GLU A 64 7.63 -20.00 3.10
N LEU A 65 7.20 -19.74 1.86
CA LEU A 65 6.68 -20.76 0.94
C LEU A 65 7.77 -21.39 0.06
N GLY A 66 8.97 -20.80 0.02
CA GLY A 66 10.10 -21.26 -0.81
C GLY A 66 10.11 -20.65 -2.20
#